data_AF-A0A536YMW1-F1
#
_entry.id   AF-A0A536YMW1-F1
#
_cell.length_a   1.000
_cell.length_b   1.000
_cell.length_c   1.000
_cell.angle_alpha   90.00
_cell.angle_beta   90.00
_cell.angle_gamma   90.00
#
_symmetry.space_group_name_H-M   'P 1'
#
loop_
_entity.id
_entity.type
_entity.pdbx_description
1 polymer ?
#
loop_
_entity_poly.entity_id
_entity_poly.type
_entity_poly.pdbx_seq_one_letter_code
_entity_poly.pdbx_strand_id
1 'polypeptide(L)'
;MNRRGNEYDVSCRVNTTDSALVNTEVDRIFLELYPRSATAQIDRAFRDLTTMYCGHRPGYHACDTAYHDIQHVLEVTLAMARLIDGYERARMGLEPLDAAMFRLGVITALFHDCGYIRTLDDRQ
;
A
#
# COMPACT_ATOMS: atom_id res chain seq x y z
N MET A 1 25.72 17.52 -0.01
CA MET A 1 25.32 16.09 -0.03
C MET A 1 23.90 16.03 0.48
N ASN A 2 22.91 16.04 -0.43
CA ASN A 2 21.50 16.03 -0.03
C ASN A 2 21.21 14.64 0.52
N ARG A 3 21.24 14.48 1.85
CA ARG A 3 20.77 13.24 2.48
C ARG A 3 19.27 13.19 2.22
N ARG A 4 18.87 12.50 1.15
CA ARG A 4 17.49 12.06 0.95
C ARG A 4 17.08 11.38 2.26
N GLY A 5 16.10 11.96 2.97
CA GLY A 5 15.46 11.22 4.05
C GLY A 5 14.82 9.98 3.43
N ASN A 6 14.90 8.83 4.11
CA ASN A 6 14.24 7.61 3.66
C ASN A 6 12.70 7.74 3.73
N GLU A 7 12.17 8.90 4.12
CA GLU A 7 10.75 9.16 4.31
C GLU A 7 9.98 9.33 3.00
N TYR A 8 10.65 9.57 1.88
CA TYR A 8 10.01 9.82 0.60
C TYR A 8 10.31 8.73 -0.41
N ASP A 9 9.33 8.51 -1.29
CA ASP A 9 9.48 7.62 -2.43
C ASP A 9 10.64 8.03 -3.36
N VAL A 10 11.01 7.14 -4.29
CA VAL A 10 12.13 7.35 -5.22
C VAL A 10 11.98 8.57 -6.13
N SER A 11 10.77 9.12 -6.27
CA SER A 11 10.52 10.38 -7.01
C SER A 11 10.62 11.65 -6.14
N CYS A 12 10.76 11.51 -4.82
CA CYS A 12 10.69 12.60 -3.83
C CYS A 12 9.37 13.38 -3.85
N ARG A 13 8.23 12.71 -4.04
CA ARG A 13 6.92 13.38 -4.13
C ARG A 13 5.94 12.91 -3.08
N VAL A 14 6.06 11.66 -2.63
CA VAL A 14 5.13 11.04 -1.68
C VAL A 14 5.92 10.66 -0.44
N ASN A 15 5.49 11.14 0.72
CA ASN A 15 6.04 10.69 2.00
C ASN A 15 5.46 9.31 2.32
N THR A 16 6.31 8.29 2.33
CA THR A 16 5.96 6.88 2.52
C THR A 16 5.90 6.48 4.01
N THR A 17 6.20 7.40 4.93
CA THR A 17 5.92 7.23 6.37
C THR A 17 4.48 7.61 6.73
N ASP A 18 3.75 8.25 5.82
CA ASP A 18 2.36 8.68 6.02
C ASP A 18 1.41 7.85 5.13
N SER A 19 0.64 6.98 5.80
CA SER A 19 -0.33 6.10 5.14
C SER A 19 -1.41 6.87 4.36
N ALA A 20 -1.83 8.05 4.82
CA ALA A 20 -2.87 8.83 4.15
C ALA A 20 -2.35 9.48 2.85
N LEU A 21 -1.09 9.91 2.84
CA LEU A 21 -0.45 10.45 1.64
C LEU A 21 -0.25 9.38 0.58
N VAL A 22 0.14 8.17 0.99
CA VAL A 22 0.25 7.02 0.07
C VAL A 22 -1.12 6.60 -0.45
N ASN A 23 -2.15 6.52 0.41
CA ASN A 23 -3.52 6.22 -0.01
C ASN A 23 -4.03 7.23 -1.07
N THR A 24 -3.84 8.52 -0.82
CA THR A 24 -4.24 9.59 -1.75
C THR A 24 -3.58 9.44 -3.13
N GLU A 25 -2.30 9.08 -3.18
CA GLU A 25 -1.61 8.87 -4.44
C GLU A 25 -2.09 7.60 -5.16
N VAL A 26 -2.34 6.51 -4.43
CA VAL A 26 -2.89 5.28 -5.00
C VAL A 26 -4.29 5.52 -5.57
N ASP A 27 -5.14 6.27 -4.86
CA ASP A 27 -6.46 6.67 -5.34
C ASP A 27 -6.39 7.55 -6.59
N ARG A 28 -5.43 8.49 -6.64
CA ARG A 28 -5.19 9.31 -7.83
C ARG A 28 -4.86 8.43 -9.04
N ILE A 29 -3.91 7.49 -8.89
CA ILE A 29 -3.52 6.55 -9.95
C ILE A 29 -4.72 5.70 -10.38
N PHE A 30 -5.46 5.15 -9.41
CA PHE A 30 -6.62 4.31 -9.66
C PHE A 30 -7.73 5.05 -10.45
N LEU A 31 -8.06 6.28 -10.06
CA LEU A 31 -9.10 7.07 -10.71
C LEU A 31 -8.68 7.61 -12.08
N GLU A 32 -7.38 7.79 -12.32
CA GLU A 32 -6.87 8.13 -13.66
C GLU A 32 -7.05 6.97 -14.65
N LEU A 33 -6.88 5.72 -14.20
CA LEU A 33 -7.12 4.53 -15.03
C LEU A 33 -8.62 4.19 -15.14
N TYR A 34 -9.38 4.38 -14.05
CA TYR A 34 -10.78 3.96 -13.97
C TYR A 34 -11.71 5.07 -13.42
N PRO A 35 -12.00 6.14 -14.19
CA PRO A 35 -12.66 7.37 -13.68
C PRO A 35 -14.08 7.22 -13.12
N ARG A 36 -14.75 6.10 -13.40
CA ARG A 36 -16.12 5.80 -12.94
C ARG A 36 -16.16 4.85 -11.74
N SER A 37 -14.99 4.45 -11.23
CA SER A 37 -14.88 3.54 -10.09
C SER A 37 -14.89 4.28 -8.76
N ALA A 38 -15.05 3.55 -7.65
CA ALA A 38 -15.00 4.08 -6.29
C ALA A 38 -13.76 3.58 -5.54
N THR A 39 -13.16 4.45 -4.74
CA THR A 39 -11.94 4.20 -3.93
C THR A 39 -12.24 3.57 -2.57
N ALA A 40 -13.50 3.55 -2.14
CA ALA A 40 -13.90 3.18 -0.77
C ALA A 40 -13.36 1.83 -0.26
N GLN A 41 -13.10 0.87 -1.15
CA GLN A 41 -12.45 -0.41 -0.78
C GLN A 41 -10.95 -0.26 -0.52
N ILE A 42 -10.24 0.52 -1.35
CA ILE A 42 -8.82 0.86 -1.16
C ILE A 42 -8.68 1.66 0.13
N ASP A 43 -9.48 2.71 0.30
CA ASP A 43 -9.53 3.55 1.50
C ASP A 43 -9.73 2.74 2.79
N ARG A 44 -10.61 1.74 2.73
CA ARG A 44 -10.85 0.85 3.87
C ARG A 44 -9.62 -0.01 4.15
N ALA A 45 -9.01 -0.59 3.12
CA ALA A 45 -7.83 -1.42 3.28
C ALA A 45 -6.66 -0.64 3.90
N PHE A 46 -6.44 0.62 3.51
CA PHE A 46 -5.43 1.48 4.16
C PHE A 46 -5.73 1.72 5.64
N ARG A 47 -6.99 2.03 6.01
CA ARG A 47 -7.37 2.19 7.43
C ARG A 47 -7.18 0.91 8.23
N ASP A 48 -7.56 -0.23 7.66
CA ASP A 48 -7.43 -1.54 8.30
C ASP A 48 -5.95 -1.91 8.49
N LEU A 49 -5.11 -1.64 7.48
CA LEU A 49 -3.65 -1.75 7.57
C LEU A 49 -3.09 -0.93 8.74
N THR A 50 -3.35 0.38 8.76
CA THR A 50 -2.81 1.27 9.80
C THR A 50 -3.26 0.82 11.19
N THR A 51 -4.53 0.43 11.34
CA THR A 51 -5.06 -0.10 12.61
C THR A 51 -4.31 -1.33 13.07
N MET A 52 -3.99 -2.24 12.14
CA MET A 52 -3.27 -3.48 12.42
C MET A 52 -1.81 -3.23 12.79
N TYR A 53 -1.06 -2.51 11.95
CA TYR A 53 0.37 -2.25 12.16
C TYR A 53 0.65 -1.39 13.39
N CYS A 54 -0.25 -0.47 13.77
CA CYS A 54 -0.14 0.31 15.00
C CYS A 54 -0.59 -0.44 16.27
N GLY A 55 -1.05 -1.69 16.16
CA GLY A 55 -1.49 -2.48 17.31
C GLY A 55 -2.83 -2.04 17.90
N HIS A 56 -3.64 -1.32 17.13
CA HIS A 56 -5.00 -0.93 17.52
C HIS A 56 -6.05 -2.02 17.23
N ARG A 57 -5.64 -3.12 16.58
CA ARG A 57 -6.48 -4.30 16.35
C ARG A 57 -6.49 -5.17 17.62
N PRO A 58 -7.66 -5.44 18.23
CA PRO A 58 -7.75 -6.31 19.41
C PRO A 58 -7.17 -7.70 19.14
N GLY A 59 -6.36 -8.22 20.08
CA GLY A 59 -5.72 -9.53 19.97
C GLY A 59 -4.35 -9.53 19.29
N TYR A 60 -3.84 -8.37 18.86
CA TYR A 60 -2.55 -8.24 18.18
C TYR A 60 -1.65 -7.19 18.85
N HIS A 61 -0.34 -7.38 18.74
CA HIS A 61 0.64 -6.36 19.07
C HIS A 61 0.78 -5.32 17.96
N ALA A 62 1.37 -4.16 18.27
CA ALA A 62 1.92 -3.29 17.24
C ALA A 62 3.08 -4.02 16.53
N CYS A 63 3.25 -3.75 15.23
CA CYS A 63 4.35 -4.34 14.47
C CYS A 63 5.68 -3.90 15.07
N ASP A 64 6.55 -4.86 15.38
CA ASP A 64 7.84 -4.67 16.04
C ASP A 64 9.02 -5.17 15.19
N THR A 65 8.78 -5.48 13.92
CA THR A 65 9.83 -5.84 12.97
C THR A 65 10.64 -4.61 12.56
N ALA A 66 11.94 -4.81 12.31
CA ALA A 66 12.84 -3.71 11.92
C ALA A 66 12.78 -3.34 10.42
N TYR A 67 12.16 -4.18 9.59
CA TYR A 67 12.12 -3.99 8.13
C TYR A 67 10.73 -4.22 7.54
N HIS A 68 10.04 -5.29 7.92
CA HIS A 68 8.65 -5.56 7.47
C HIS A 68 7.65 -4.70 8.25
N ASP A 69 7.95 -3.39 8.35
CA ASP A 69 7.16 -2.40 9.08
C ASP A 69 6.11 -1.74 8.17
N ILE A 70 5.37 -0.78 8.72
CA ILE A 70 4.33 -0.10 7.95
C ILE A 70 4.91 0.71 6.79
N GLN A 71 6.09 1.30 6.93
CA GLN A 71 6.70 2.09 5.86
C GLN A 71 7.03 1.19 4.67
N HIS A 72 7.64 0.02 4.92
CA HIS A 72 7.96 -0.95 3.88
C HIS A 72 6.72 -1.36 3.08
N VAL A 73 5.63 -1.67 3.76
CA VAL A 73 4.38 -2.04 3.11
C VAL A 73 3.80 -0.90 2.27
N LEU A 74 3.86 0.33 2.75
CA LEU A 74 3.39 1.51 2.01
C LEU A 74 4.24 1.75 0.74
N GLU A 75 5.55 1.54 0.82
CA GLU A 75 6.47 1.63 -0.32
C GLU A 75 6.16 0.56 -1.38
N VAL A 76 5.98 -0.70 -0.96
CA VAL A 76 5.61 -1.81 -1.85
C VAL A 76 4.24 -1.57 -2.48
N THR A 77 3.27 -1.06 -1.71
CA THR A 77 1.92 -0.75 -2.20
C THR A 77 1.95 0.35 -3.27
N LEU A 78 2.69 1.43 -3.04
CA LEU A 78 2.85 2.50 -4.03
C LEU A 78 3.55 1.99 -5.30
N ALA A 79 4.57 1.13 -5.15
CA ALA A 79 5.25 0.50 -6.27
C ALA A 79 4.29 -0.38 -7.08
N MET A 80 3.46 -1.20 -6.42
CA MET A 80 2.44 -2.04 -7.07
C MET A 80 1.46 -1.20 -7.90
N ALA A 81 0.90 -0.13 -7.32
CA ALA A 81 -0.02 0.76 -8.04
C ALA A 81 0.62 1.36 -9.30
N ARG A 82 1.89 1.79 -9.21
CA ARG A 82 2.65 2.34 -10.35
C ARG A 82 3.01 1.30 -11.41
N LEU A 83 3.29 0.06 -11.01
CA LEU A 83 3.53 -1.04 -11.94
C LEU A 83 2.26 -1.37 -12.74
N ILE A 84 1.10 -1.40 -12.08
CA ILE A 84 -0.18 -1.62 -12.76
C ILE A 84 -0.51 -0.45 -13.71
N ASP A 85 -0.29 0.80 -13.28
CA ASP A 85 -0.45 1.98 -14.16
C ASP A 85 0.46 1.94 -15.39
N GLY A 86 1.73 1.59 -15.18
CA GLY A 86 2.68 1.39 -16.28
C GLY A 86 2.22 0.29 -17.23
N TYR A 87 1.76 -0.85 -16.70
CA TYR A 87 1.22 -1.95 -17.50
C TYR A 87 0.01 -1.50 -18.34
N GLU A 88 -1.00 -0.89 -17.71
CA GLU A 88 -2.22 -0.47 -18.41
C GLU A 88 -1.96 0.60 -19.48
N ARG A 89 -0.96 1.47 -19.28
CA ARG A 89 -0.61 2.50 -20.27
C ARG A 89 0.30 2.00 -21.39
N ALA A 90 1.13 1.00 -21.12
CA ALA A 90 2.13 0.50 -22.07
C ALA A 90 1.76 -0.81 -22.77
N ARG A 91 0.72 -1.54 -22.32
CA ARG A 91 0.34 -2.82 -22.92
C ARG A 91 0.00 -2.68 -24.41
N MET A 92 0.48 -3.64 -25.19
CA MET A 92 0.19 -3.79 -26.62
C MET A 92 -0.30 -5.22 -26.87
N GLY A 93 -1.61 -5.39 -27.14
CA GLY A 93 -2.21 -6.70 -27.44
C GLY A 93 -2.32 -7.67 -26.26
N LEU A 94 -2.08 -7.22 -25.02
CA LEU A 94 -2.33 -7.99 -23.79
C LEU A 94 -3.68 -7.61 -23.19
N GLU A 95 -4.26 -8.53 -22.42
CA GLU A 95 -5.54 -8.32 -21.73
C GLU A 95 -5.47 -7.18 -20.71
N PRO A 96 -6.48 -6.28 -20.67
CA PRO A 96 -6.49 -5.20 -19.69
C PRO A 96 -6.77 -5.74 -18.28
N LEU A 97 -6.11 -5.15 -17.29
CA LEU A 97 -6.50 -5.28 -15.90
C LEU A 97 -7.68 -4.34 -15.65
N ASP A 98 -8.80 -4.89 -15.21
CA ASP A 98 -9.94 -4.08 -14.81
C ASP A 98 -9.74 -3.45 -13.43
N ALA A 99 -10.69 -2.60 -13.03
CA ALA A 99 -10.65 -1.93 -11.73
C ALA A 99 -10.66 -2.94 -10.56
N ALA A 100 -11.23 -4.14 -10.73
CA ALA A 100 -11.24 -5.16 -9.69
C ALA A 100 -9.86 -5.79 -9.52
N MET A 101 -9.15 -6.06 -10.61
CA MET A 101 -7.76 -6.54 -10.58
C MET A 101 -6.80 -5.50 -10.03
N PHE A 102 -6.98 -4.22 -10.34
CA PHE A 102 -6.18 -3.16 -9.70
C PHE A 102 -6.37 -3.17 -8.18
N ARG A 103 -7.63 -3.18 -7.71
CA ARG A 103 -7.94 -3.24 -6.27
C ARG A 103 -7.35 -4.49 -5.63
N LEU A 104 -7.49 -5.64 -6.27
CA LEU A 104 -6.92 -6.90 -5.78
C LEU A 104 -5.41 -6.79 -5.62
N GLY A 105 -4.70 -6.26 -6.63
CA GLY A 105 -3.25 -6.07 -6.58
C GLY A 105 -2.81 -5.15 -5.44
N VAL A 106 -3.45 -3.99 -5.30
CA VAL A 106 -3.16 -3.02 -4.22
C VAL A 106 -3.46 -3.59 -2.85
N ILE A 107 -4.62 -4.23 -2.66
CA ILE A 107 -4.99 -4.81 -1.35
C ILE A 107 -4.06 -5.97 -1.00
N THR A 108 -3.66 -6.79 -1.98
CA THR A 108 -2.69 -7.87 -1.76
C THR A 108 -1.33 -7.29 -1.35
N ALA A 109 -0.87 -6.22 -2.00
CA ALA A 109 0.38 -5.54 -1.64
C ALA A 109 0.31 -4.90 -0.23
N LEU A 110 -0.83 -4.34 0.17
CA LEU A 110 -1.03 -3.83 1.54
C LEU A 110 -0.87 -4.94 2.57
N PHE A 111 -1.42 -6.13 2.33
CA PHE A 111 -1.44 -7.19 3.35
C PHE A 111 -0.35 -8.25 3.17
N HIS A 112 0.61 -8.08 2.25
CA HIS A 112 1.58 -9.13 1.92
C HIS A 112 2.42 -9.59 3.13
N ASP A 113 2.76 -8.65 4.03
CA ASP A 113 3.59 -8.88 5.21
C ASP A 113 2.81 -8.87 6.54
N CYS A 114 1.47 -8.81 6.51
CA CYS A 114 0.68 -8.73 7.74
C CYS A 114 0.85 -9.96 8.65
N GLY A 115 1.35 -11.08 8.10
CA GLY A 115 1.68 -12.29 8.86
C GLY A 115 2.84 -12.14 9.85
N TYR A 116 3.62 -11.06 9.76
CA TYR A 116 4.65 -10.75 10.77
C TYR A 116 4.07 -10.13 12.05
N ILE A 117 2.82 -9.67 12.04
CA ILE A 117 2.18 -9.06 13.20
C ILE A 117 1.78 -10.16 14.18
N ARG A 118 2.41 -10.12 15.36
CA ARG A 118 2.22 -11.11 16.41
C ARG A 118 0.84 -10.99 17.07
N THR A 119 0.26 -12.13 17.37
CA THR A 119 -0.89 -12.22 18.30
C THR A 119 -0.41 -12.00 19.74
N LEU A 120 -1.31 -11.65 20.65
CA LEU A 120 -0.97 -11.47 22.07
C LEU A 120 -0.50 -12.77 22.76
N ASP A 121 -0.81 -13.93 22.17
CA ASP A 121 -0.41 -15.25 22.70
C ASP A 121 0.94 -15.73 22.15
N ASP A 122 1.48 -15.05 21.13
CA ASP A 122 2.78 -15.40 20.53
C ASP A 122 3.91 -15.13 21.52
N ARG A 123 4.70 -16.17 21.79
CA ARG A 123 5.88 -16.11 22.65
C ARG A 123 7.14 -15.88 21.82
N GLN A 124 8.09 -15.15 22.41
CA GLN A 124 9.41 -14.88 21.84
C GLN A 124 10.32 -16.10 21.87
#